data_AF-A0A932MJS4-F1
#
_entry.id   AF-A0A932MJS4-F1
#
_cell.length_a   1.000
_cell.length_b   1.000
_cell.length_c   1.000
_cell.angle_alpha   90.00
_cell.angle_beta   90.00
_cell.angle_gamma   90.00
#
_symmetry.space_group_name_H-M   'P 1'
#
loop_
_entity.id
_entity.type
_entity.pdbx_description
1 polymer ?
#
loop_
_entity_poly.entity_id
_entity_poly.type
_entity_poly.pdbx_seq_one_letter_code
_entity_poly.pdbx_strand_id
1 'polypeptide(L)'
;MRYFIPFVFLAVLIGFHCTQPDLGAQMNTVAEAYVKLVLDVGQHDADYVDAYYGPKEWQEQARASKKSLDSLRQAGVELMGRLREIDVAGQEEMLQLRHEYLLKQLKALVTRVEILGGKTYTFDDEARGIYDVTPPSYTEEHFKKMLDELNTLLPGNGTVTQRYEQFRKAFIIPPTKLDTVFKAAIEEARRRTKQHIELPSSESFVVEYVKDKSWSGYNWYKGESHSLIQINTDLPIFIDRAVDLAAHEGYPGHHVYNVMLESNLMRARGWIEFSVFPLFSPQALISEGSANYGIQVAFPGEERLAFEREVLFPLAGLDTSKAGKYYRLAELASALSYAGNEAARGYLNGTINADDAARWLEEYALMAPARAKQRVRFIDQYRSYVINYNLGQDLVKRHIEASGGTADKPEKRWEEFKRLISSPRLASGLKQ
;
A
#
# COMPACT_ATOMS: atom_id res chain seq x y z
N MET A 1 -24.86 -41.48 78.30
CA MET A 1 -24.23 -42.02 77.07
C MET A 1 -24.00 -40.82 76.14
N ARG A 2 -22.74 -40.39 75.98
CA ARG A 2 -22.35 -39.19 75.22
C ARG A 2 -22.29 -39.54 73.72
N TYR A 3 -22.92 -38.74 72.86
CA TYR A 3 -22.75 -38.80 71.41
C TYR A 3 -21.71 -37.78 70.97
N PHE A 4 -20.69 -38.26 70.25
CA PHE A 4 -19.62 -37.49 69.62
C PHE A 4 -20.05 -37.15 68.18
N ILE A 5 -19.96 -35.88 67.78
CA ILE A 5 -20.09 -35.43 66.38
C ILE A 5 -18.71 -34.87 65.98
N PRO A 6 -18.06 -35.36 64.91
CA PRO A 6 -16.77 -34.84 64.49
C PRO A 6 -16.96 -33.59 63.62
N PHE A 7 -16.25 -32.52 63.98
CA PHE A 7 -16.10 -31.33 63.15
C PHE A 7 -15.02 -31.59 62.09
N VAL A 8 -15.41 -31.55 60.81
CA VAL A 8 -14.48 -31.53 59.68
C VAL A 8 -14.11 -30.07 59.39
N PHE A 9 -12.84 -29.73 59.58
CA PHE A 9 -12.28 -28.44 59.17
C PHE A 9 -12.01 -28.46 57.66
N LEU A 10 -12.75 -27.64 56.91
CA LEU A 10 -12.48 -27.37 55.50
C LEU A 10 -11.44 -26.24 55.41
N ALA A 11 -10.21 -26.57 55.01
CA ALA A 11 -9.18 -25.58 54.74
C ALA A 11 -9.47 -24.88 53.39
N VAL A 12 -9.81 -23.60 53.44
CA VAL A 12 -9.94 -22.74 52.25
C VAL A 12 -8.56 -22.26 51.85
N LEU A 13 -8.03 -22.81 50.76
CA LEU A 13 -6.84 -22.30 50.06
C LEU A 13 -7.22 -21.03 49.32
N ILE A 14 -6.85 -19.87 49.86
CA ILE A 14 -6.92 -18.59 49.15
C ILE A 14 -5.75 -18.57 48.17
N GLY A 15 -6.02 -18.93 46.91
CA GLY A 15 -5.07 -18.75 45.82
C GLY A 15 -4.92 -17.27 45.51
N PHE A 16 -3.77 -16.69 45.85
CA PHE A 16 -3.33 -15.41 45.28
C PHE A 16 -3.19 -15.59 43.76
N HIS A 17 -4.20 -15.15 43.01
CA HIS A 17 -4.03 -14.88 41.58
C HIS A 17 -3.14 -13.65 41.47
N CYS A 18 -1.84 -13.85 41.20
CA CYS A 18 -1.02 -12.82 40.59
C CYS A 18 -1.75 -12.39 39.31
N THR A 19 -2.36 -11.21 39.31
CA THR A 19 -2.91 -10.60 38.10
C THR A 19 -1.77 -10.41 37.13
N GLN A 20 -1.65 -11.29 36.13
CA GLN A 20 -0.75 -11.03 35.01
C GLN A 20 -1.13 -9.66 34.44
N PRO A 21 -0.16 -8.76 34.25
CA PRO A 21 -0.45 -7.45 33.71
C PRO A 21 -1.10 -7.60 32.34
N ASP A 22 -2.23 -6.93 32.12
CA ASP A 22 -2.97 -6.96 30.85
C ASP A 22 -2.02 -6.57 29.70
N LEU A 23 -1.63 -7.56 28.90
CA LEU A 23 -0.72 -7.39 27.76
C LEU A 23 -1.28 -6.38 26.75
N GLY A 24 -2.61 -6.32 26.62
CA GLY A 24 -3.30 -5.33 25.81
C GLY A 24 -3.04 -3.91 26.31
N ALA A 25 -3.14 -3.68 27.62
CA ALA A 25 -2.87 -2.38 28.23
C ALA A 25 -1.39 -1.95 28.10
N GLN A 26 -0.45 -2.90 28.23
CA GLN A 26 0.97 -2.63 28.02
C GLN A 26 1.25 -2.19 26.58
N MET A 27 0.72 -2.92 25.59
CA MET A 27 0.87 -2.53 24.18
C MET A 27 0.15 -1.23 23.84
N ASN A 28 -1.00 -0.93 24.46
CA ASN A 28 -1.68 0.35 24.26
C ASN A 28 -0.79 1.54 24.67
N THR A 29 -0.01 1.39 25.74
CA THR A 29 0.94 2.42 26.18
C THR A 29 2.05 2.63 25.14
N VAL A 30 2.56 1.56 24.52
CA VAL A 30 3.56 1.64 23.45
C VAL A 30 2.95 2.24 22.18
N ALA A 31 1.73 1.83 21.82
CA ALA A 31 1.00 2.31 20.65
C ALA A 31 0.74 3.81 20.70
N GLU A 32 0.29 4.34 21.83
CA GLU A 32 0.11 5.79 22.01
C GLU A 32 1.42 6.55 21.81
N ALA A 33 2.51 6.07 22.43
CA ALA A 33 3.83 6.69 22.30
C ALA A 33 4.34 6.62 20.85
N TYR A 34 4.08 5.52 20.15
CA TYR A 34 4.38 5.35 18.73
C TYR A 34 3.64 6.38 17.87
N VAL A 35 2.33 6.58 18.05
CA VAL A 35 1.56 7.57 17.28
C VAL A 35 2.13 8.98 17.46
N LYS A 36 2.41 9.37 18.70
CA LYS A 36 3.03 10.67 19.00
C LYS A 36 4.39 10.81 18.34
N LEU A 37 5.21 9.76 18.36
CA LEU A 37 6.52 9.75 17.71
C LEU A 37 6.41 9.90 16.20
N VAL A 38 5.43 9.26 15.55
CA VAL A 38 5.16 9.43 14.12
C VAL A 38 4.84 10.90 13.79
N LEU A 39 3.99 11.54 14.58
CA LEU A 39 3.64 12.96 14.42
C LEU A 39 4.85 13.89 14.63
N ASP A 40 5.72 13.58 15.58
CA ASP A 40 6.95 14.33 15.82
C ASP A 40 7.94 14.20 14.64
N VAL A 41 8.08 13.00 14.05
CA VAL A 41 8.90 12.80 12.83
C VAL A 41 8.32 13.59 11.66
N GLY A 42 6.99 13.67 11.54
CA GLY A 42 6.31 14.50 10.53
C GLY A 42 6.67 15.99 10.59
N GLN A 43 7.22 16.50 11.70
CA GLN A 43 7.71 17.88 11.79
C GLN A 43 9.09 18.09 11.12
N HIS A 44 9.75 17.01 10.72
CA HIS A 44 11.02 17.01 9.96
C HIS A 44 10.83 16.63 8.51
N ASP A 45 9.75 15.94 8.18
CA ASP A 45 9.47 15.40 6.86
C ASP A 45 7.97 15.50 6.57
N ALA A 46 7.62 16.42 5.66
CA ALA A 46 6.22 16.72 5.32
C ALA A 46 5.52 15.55 4.61
N ASP A 47 6.28 14.63 3.99
CA ASP A 47 5.75 13.44 3.32
C ASP A 47 5.58 12.25 4.29
N TYR A 48 6.02 12.37 5.54
CA TYR A 48 6.08 11.21 6.45
C TYR A 48 4.70 10.76 6.95
N VAL A 49 3.80 11.68 7.26
CA VAL A 49 2.45 11.38 7.77
C VAL A 49 1.45 11.49 6.63
N ASP A 50 1.09 10.34 6.05
CA ASP A 50 0.16 10.23 4.92
C ASP A 50 -1.28 10.54 5.36
N ALA A 51 -1.70 9.95 6.49
CA ALA A 51 -2.99 10.21 7.10
C ALA A 51 -2.91 10.23 8.63
N TYR A 52 -3.74 11.08 9.25
CA TYR A 52 -3.96 11.08 10.69
C TYR A 52 -5.39 11.50 11.02
N TYR A 53 -6.06 10.70 11.84
CA TYR A 53 -7.44 10.91 12.29
C TYR A 53 -7.62 10.53 13.77
N GLY A 54 -6.54 10.65 14.55
CA GLY A 54 -6.56 10.54 16.01
C GLY A 54 -6.83 11.89 16.71
N PRO A 55 -6.58 11.99 18.04
CA PRO A 55 -6.76 13.21 18.81
C PRO A 55 -6.02 14.43 18.25
N LYS A 56 -6.74 15.52 17.97
CA LYS A 56 -6.17 16.73 17.36
C LYS A 56 -5.07 17.36 18.22
N GLU A 57 -5.20 17.24 19.54
CA GLU A 57 -4.27 17.77 20.53
C GLU A 57 -2.86 17.18 20.35
N TRP A 58 -2.73 15.95 19.84
CA TRP A 58 -1.42 15.34 19.63
C TRP A 58 -0.68 15.95 18.43
N GLN A 59 -1.40 16.32 17.37
CA GLN A 59 -0.81 17.07 16.25
C GLN A 59 -0.37 18.46 16.69
N GLU A 60 -1.17 19.13 17.52
CA GLU A 60 -0.86 20.46 18.05
C GLU A 60 0.38 20.41 18.95
N GLN A 61 0.50 19.39 19.80
CA GLN A 61 1.67 19.15 20.66
C GLN A 61 2.94 18.92 19.84
N ALA A 62 2.87 18.08 18.81
CA ALA A 62 4.02 17.82 17.92
C ALA A 62 4.50 19.11 17.23
N ARG A 63 3.57 19.94 16.75
CA ARG A 63 3.89 21.25 16.13
C ARG A 63 4.48 22.25 17.12
N ALA A 64 4.01 22.25 18.37
CA ALA A 64 4.44 23.19 19.40
C ALA A 64 5.86 22.91 19.92
N SER A 65 6.33 21.66 19.85
CA SER A 65 7.63 21.26 20.40
C SER A 65 8.37 20.31 19.47
N LYS A 66 9.09 20.87 18.49
CA LYS A 66 9.89 20.09 17.55
C LYS A 66 11.10 19.45 18.25
N LYS A 67 11.04 18.14 18.45
CA LYS A 67 12.14 17.32 19.01
C LYS A 67 13.30 17.17 18.03
N SER A 68 14.51 16.94 18.53
CA SER A 68 15.67 16.64 17.68
C SER A 68 15.59 15.23 17.07
N LEU A 69 16.20 15.03 15.89
CA LEU A 69 16.27 13.71 15.26
C LEU A 69 16.93 12.66 16.16
N ASP A 70 17.98 13.03 16.90
CA ASP A 70 18.63 12.14 17.87
C ASP A 70 17.69 11.68 18.98
N SER A 71 16.89 12.60 19.54
CA SER A 71 15.89 12.27 20.54
C SER A 71 14.80 11.35 19.99
N LEU A 72 14.35 11.60 18.76
CA LEU A 72 13.36 10.75 18.08
C LEU A 72 13.89 9.34 17.83
N ARG A 73 15.13 9.22 17.37
CA ARG A 73 15.81 7.94 17.15
C ARG A 73 15.91 7.15 18.47
N GLN A 74 16.33 7.82 19.54
CA GLN A 74 16.51 7.20 20.85
C GLN A 74 15.17 6.73 21.43
N ALA A 75 14.12 7.57 21.36
CA ALA A 75 12.76 7.21 21.77
C ALA A 75 12.22 6.01 20.98
N GLY A 76 12.46 5.96 19.66
CA GLY A 76 12.06 4.81 18.83
C GLY A 76 12.74 3.52 19.27
N VAL A 77 14.05 3.55 19.52
CA VAL A 77 14.82 2.39 20.00
C VAL A 77 14.35 1.93 21.39
N GLU A 78 14.08 2.86 22.30
CA GLU A 78 13.55 2.57 23.63
C GLU A 78 12.18 1.91 23.58
N LEU A 79 11.26 2.41 22.75
CA LEU A 79 9.94 1.79 22.54
C LEU A 79 10.06 0.37 21.96
N MET A 80 10.99 0.15 21.03
CA MET A 80 11.27 -1.21 20.54
C MET A 80 11.78 -2.13 21.64
N GLY A 81 12.62 -1.62 22.55
CA GLY A 81 13.10 -2.36 23.73
C GLY A 81 11.93 -2.80 24.62
N ARG A 82 11.08 -1.85 25.01
CA ARG A 82 9.87 -2.12 25.82
C ARG A 82 8.93 -3.12 25.17
N LEU A 83 8.74 -3.02 23.85
CA LEU A 83 7.85 -3.94 23.13
C LEU A 83 8.41 -5.37 23.12
N ARG A 84 9.74 -5.55 23.03
CA ARG A 84 10.37 -6.88 23.10
C ARG A 84 10.24 -7.58 24.46
N GLU A 85 9.99 -6.83 25.53
CA GLU A 85 9.74 -7.38 26.87
C GLU A 85 8.31 -7.94 27.02
N ILE A 86 7.41 -7.60 26.10
CA ILE A 86 6.04 -8.11 26.08
C ILE A 86 6.03 -9.48 25.39
N ASP A 87 5.88 -10.55 26.17
CA ASP A 87 5.72 -11.91 25.65
C ASP A 87 4.28 -12.14 25.15
N VAL A 88 4.15 -12.33 23.84
CA VAL A 88 2.87 -12.61 23.17
C VAL A 88 2.74 -14.08 22.74
N ALA A 89 3.65 -14.95 23.15
CA ALA A 89 3.56 -16.38 22.87
C ALA A 89 2.27 -16.97 23.44
N GLY A 90 1.55 -17.74 22.62
CA GLY A 90 0.28 -18.37 23.01
C GLY A 90 -0.91 -17.43 23.12
N GLN A 91 -0.76 -16.13 22.82
CA GLN A 91 -1.88 -15.18 22.75
C GLN A 91 -2.67 -15.34 21.44
N GLU A 92 -3.82 -14.68 21.30
CA GLU A 92 -4.56 -14.69 20.04
C GLU A 92 -3.72 -14.16 18.86
N GLU A 93 -3.94 -14.69 17.66
CA GLU A 93 -3.16 -14.35 16.45
C GLU A 93 -3.09 -12.83 16.22
N MET A 94 -4.22 -12.14 16.39
CA MET A 94 -4.30 -10.70 16.17
C MET A 94 -3.40 -9.91 17.12
N LEU A 95 -3.24 -10.36 18.38
CA LEU A 95 -2.33 -9.73 19.34
C LEU A 95 -0.86 -9.95 18.96
N GLN A 96 -0.53 -11.13 18.46
CA GLN A 96 0.81 -11.45 17.95
C GLN A 96 1.14 -10.60 16.72
N LEU A 97 0.22 -10.49 15.76
CA LEU A 97 0.37 -9.64 14.58
C LEU A 97 0.53 -8.17 14.95
N ARG A 98 -0.24 -7.68 15.94
CA ARG A 98 -0.13 -6.29 16.44
C ARG A 98 1.26 -6.00 17.03
N HIS A 99 1.78 -6.94 17.82
CA HIS A 99 3.12 -6.81 18.41
C HIS A 99 4.20 -6.73 17.32
N GLU A 100 4.16 -7.64 16.35
CA GLU A 100 5.11 -7.64 15.23
C GLU A 100 4.96 -6.38 14.38
N TYR A 101 3.73 -5.94 14.12
CA TYR A 101 3.42 -4.70 13.43
C TYR A 101 4.11 -3.49 14.08
N LEU A 102 3.90 -3.27 15.38
CA LEU A 102 4.49 -2.14 16.10
C LEU A 102 6.03 -2.20 16.11
N LEU A 103 6.62 -3.39 16.24
CA LEU A 103 8.09 -3.55 16.18
C LEU A 103 8.67 -3.10 14.84
N LYS A 104 8.03 -3.52 13.74
CA LYS A 104 8.50 -3.21 12.38
C LYS A 104 8.23 -1.75 12.03
N GLN A 105 7.11 -1.20 12.48
CA GLN A 105 6.79 0.22 12.36
C GLN A 105 7.82 1.10 13.06
N LEU A 106 8.18 0.78 14.31
CA LEU A 106 9.22 1.51 15.05
C LEU A 106 10.60 1.36 14.40
N LYS A 107 10.93 0.18 13.85
CA LYS A 107 12.16 -0.02 13.08
C LYS A 107 12.21 0.91 11.86
N ALA A 108 11.14 0.96 11.08
CA ALA A 108 11.05 1.84 9.91
C ALA A 108 11.14 3.32 10.29
N LEU A 109 10.48 3.72 11.38
CA LEU A 109 10.59 5.07 11.94
C LEU A 109 12.05 5.41 12.27
N VAL A 110 12.76 4.53 12.99
CA VAL A 110 14.17 4.73 13.34
C VAL A 110 15.02 4.84 12.07
N THR A 111 14.82 3.96 11.08
CA THR A 111 15.52 4.02 9.79
C THR A 111 15.26 5.34 9.07
N ARG A 112 14.01 5.82 9.03
CA ARG A 112 13.68 7.11 8.39
C ARG A 112 14.32 8.28 9.12
N VAL A 113 14.30 8.29 10.45
CA VAL A 113 14.95 9.33 11.26
C VAL A 113 16.46 9.38 11.01
N GLU A 114 17.11 8.23 10.87
CA GLU A 114 18.54 8.18 10.54
C GLU A 114 18.83 8.72 9.12
N ILE A 115 17.97 8.41 8.14
CA ILE A 115 18.06 8.97 6.77
C ILE A 115 17.92 10.50 6.81
N LEU A 116 16.94 11.01 7.57
CA LEU A 116 16.77 12.47 7.78
C LEU A 116 17.99 13.08 8.49
N GLY A 117 18.69 12.30 9.32
CA GLY A 117 19.97 12.67 9.94
C GLY A 117 21.18 12.56 9.03
N GLY A 118 21.01 12.22 7.75
CA GLY A 118 22.08 12.13 6.76
C GLY A 118 22.75 10.76 6.63
N LYS A 119 22.26 9.72 7.33
CA LYS A 119 22.76 8.36 7.16
C LYS A 119 22.35 7.81 5.79
N THR A 120 23.33 7.36 5.02
CA THR A 120 23.09 6.75 3.71
C THR A 120 22.91 5.24 3.84
N TYR A 121 21.93 4.70 3.13
CA TYR A 121 21.66 3.27 3.00
C TYR A 121 21.80 2.85 1.53
N THR A 122 22.15 1.58 1.31
CA THR A 122 21.88 0.96 0.00
C THR A 122 20.38 0.86 -0.21
N PHE A 123 19.93 0.79 -1.48
CA PHE A 123 18.52 0.59 -1.83
C PHE A 123 17.90 -0.59 -1.09
N ASP A 124 18.62 -1.71 -0.99
CA ASP A 124 18.14 -2.93 -0.33
C ASP A 124 18.10 -2.83 1.18
N ASP A 125 19.09 -2.18 1.79
CA ASP A 125 19.10 -2.00 3.24
C ASP A 125 18.01 -1.00 3.67
N GLU A 126 17.76 0.03 2.87
CA GLU A 126 16.63 0.94 3.05
C GLU A 126 15.30 0.20 2.92
N ALA A 127 15.13 -0.61 1.86
CA ALA A 127 13.91 -1.40 1.67
C ALA A 127 13.66 -2.38 2.83
N ARG A 128 14.71 -3.02 3.36
CA ARG A 128 14.62 -3.92 4.51
C ARG A 128 14.37 -3.19 5.84
N GLY A 129 14.87 -1.96 5.95
CA GLY A 129 14.68 -1.10 7.10
C GLY A 129 13.27 -0.53 7.18
N ILE A 130 12.76 -0.05 6.05
CA ILE A 130 11.50 0.70 5.95
C ILE A 130 10.31 -0.18 5.57
N TYR A 131 10.44 -1.08 4.59
CA TYR A 131 9.31 -1.81 4.00
C TYR A 131 9.28 -3.30 4.34
N ASP A 132 10.19 -3.76 5.19
CA ASP A 132 10.26 -5.15 5.66
C ASP A 132 10.43 -6.20 4.54
N VAL A 133 11.15 -5.82 3.47
CA VAL A 133 11.32 -6.68 2.30
C VAL A 133 12.73 -6.55 1.72
N THR A 134 13.18 -7.59 1.01
CA THR A 134 14.35 -7.50 0.12
C THR A 134 13.86 -7.54 -1.33
N PRO A 135 13.99 -6.45 -2.10
CA PRO A 135 13.55 -6.41 -3.48
C PRO A 135 14.35 -7.36 -4.38
N PRO A 136 13.70 -8.11 -5.29
CA PRO A 136 14.41 -8.93 -6.27
C PRO A 136 15.26 -8.05 -7.19
N SER A 137 16.29 -8.65 -7.82
CA SER A 137 17.08 -7.98 -8.86
C SER A 137 16.91 -8.66 -10.21
N TYR A 138 16.77 -7.85 -11.26
CA TYR A 138 16.64 -8.29 -12.64
C TYR A 138 17.74 -7.70 -13.52
N THR A 139 18.23 -8.50 -14.47
CA THR A 139 19.28 -8.08 -15.39
C THR A 139 18.72 -7.30 -16.57
N GLU A 140 19.59 -6.58 -17.27
CA GLU A 140 19.26 -5.95 -18.56
C GLU A 140 18.65 -6.95 -19.56
N GLU A 141 19.22 -8.15 -19.64
CA GLU A 141 18.75 -9.22 -20.52
C GLU A 141 17.31 -9.66 -20.24
N HIS A 142 16.89 -9.62 -18.97
CA HIS A 142 15.50 -9.90 -18.59
C HIS A 142 14.53 -8.92 -19.27
N PHE A 143 14.86 -7.63 -19.25
CA PHE A 143 14.02 -6.59 -19.86
C PHE A 143 14.10 -6.61 -21.39
N LYS A 144 15.28 -6.85 -21.97
CA LYS A 144 15.45 -6.98 -23.43
C LYS A 144 14.55 -8.06 -24.02
N LYS A 145 14.48 -9.24 -23.39
CA LYS A 145 13.60 -10.32 -23.84
C LYS A 145 12.13 -9.92 -23.89
N MET A 146 11.65 -9.15 -22.90
CA MET A 146 10.27 -8.65 -22.86
C MET A 146 10.03 -7.56 -23.90
N LEU A 147 11.00 -6.67 -24.10
CA LEU A 147 10.96 -5.64 -25.14
C LEU A 147 10.94 -6.25 -26.55
N ASP A 148 11.65 -7.35 -26.78
CA ASP A 148 11.64 -8.07 -28.06
C ASP A 148 10.25 -8.63 -28.39
N GLU A 149 9.55 -9.20 -27.41
CA GLU A 149 8.15 -9.63 -27.62
C GLU A 149 7.27 -8.42 -28.01
N LEU A 150 7.38 -7.32 -27.26
CA LEU A 150 6.60 -6.11 -27.55
C LEU A 150 6.94 -5.49 -28.92
N ASN A 151 8.22 -5.52 -29.30
CA ASN A 151 8.74 -5.04 -30.57
C ASN A 151 8.06 -5.72 -31.77
N THR A 152 7.80 -7.04 -31.68
CA THR A 152 7.14 -7.81 -32.75
C THR A 152 5.66 -7.47 -32.93
N LEU A 153 4.98 -7.02 -31.87
CA LEU A 153 3.54 -6.78 -31.87
C LEU A 153 3.17 -5.33 -32.21
N LEU A 154 4.10 -4.39 -32.00
CA LEU A 154 3.90 -2.97 -32.23
C LEU A 154 4.10 -2.58 -33.71
N PRO A 155 3.10 -1.95 -34.35
CA PRO A 155 3.23 -1.50 -35.73
C PRO A 155 4.10 -0.23 -35.84
N GLY A 156 4.62 0.03 -37.05
CA GLY A 156 5.33 1.25 -37.40
C GLY A 156 6.86 1.17 -37.23
N ASN A 157 7.52 2.31 -37.40
CA ASN A 157 8.97 2.46 -37.29
C ASN A 157 9.35 3.27 -36.02
N GLY A 158 10.62 3.19 -35.60
CA GLY A 158 11.14 3.87 -34.42
C GLY A 158 11.32 2.94 -33.22
N THR A 159 11.69 3.50 -32.06
CA THR A 159 11.95 2.70 -30.86
C THR A 159 10.66 2.03 -30.36
N VAL A 160 10.80 0.95 -29.57
CA VAL A 160 9.66 0.27 -28.93
C VAL A 160 8.83 1.27 -28.10
N THR A 161 9.50 2.11 -27.30
CA THR A 161 8.87 3.18 -26.52
C THR A 161 8.06 4.15 -27.38
N GLN A 162 8.62 4.65 -28.49
CA GLN A 162 7.92 5.56 -29.40
C GLN A 162 6.67 4.92 -30.02
N ARG A 163 6.78 3.67 -30.47
CA ARG A 163 5.66 2.95 -31.08
C ARG A 163 4.58 2.61 -30.06
N TYR A 164 4.94 2.26 -28.83
CA TYR A 164 3.98 2.01 -27.75
C TYR A 164 3.24 3.28 -27.35
N GLU A 165 3.95 4.41 -27.17
CA GLU A 165 3.34 5.72 -26.92
C GLU A 165 2.39 6.13 -28.03
N GLN A 166 2.78 5.94 -29.29
CA GLN A 166 1.91 6.26 -30.42
C GLN A 166 0.69 5.34 -30.49
N PHE A 167 0.85 4.05 -30.19
CA PHE A 167 -0.24 3.08 -30.15
C PHE A 167 -1.29 3.45 -29.10
N ARG A 168 -0.87 3.76 -27.86
CA ARG A 168 -1.80 4.02 -26.75
C ARG A 168 -2.63 5.30 -26.93
N LYS A 169 -2.18 6.28 -27.71
CA LYS A 169 -2.91 7.55 -27.96
C LYS A 169 -4.33 7.34 -28.49
N ALA A 170 -4.58 6.25 -29.21
CA ALA A 170 -5.91 5.91 -29.71
C ALA A 170 -6.91 5.52 -28.61
N PHE A 171 -6.46 5.38 -27.36
CA PHE A 171 -7.24 4.93 -26.21
C PHE A 171 -7.30 5.99 -25.10
N ILE A 172 -6.97 7.24 -25.42
CA ILE A 172 -7.14 8.38 -24.50
C ILE A 172 -8.65 8.62 -24.30
N ILE A 173 -9.07 8.74 -23.05
CA ILE A 173 -10.43 9.14 -22.72
C ILE A 173 -10.60 10.62 -23.10
N PRO A 174 -11.58 10.98 -23.94
CA PRO A 174 -11.83 12.39 -24.25
C PRO A 174 -12.16 13.17 -22.95
N PRO A 175 -11.59 14.36 -22.72
CA PRO A 175 -11.78 15.09 -21.46
C PRO A 175 -13.25 15.30 -21.07
N THR A 176 -14.13 15.53 -22.05
CA THR A 176 -15.58 15.71 -21.83
C THR A 176 -16.32 14.44 -21.41
N LYS A 177 -15.69 13.28 -21.53
CA LYS A 177 -16.24 11.96 -21.18
C LYS A 177 -15.57 11.36 -19.95
N LEU A 178 -14.52 12.00 -19.43
CA LEU A 178 -13.71 11.50 -18.32
C LEU A 178 -14.58 11.17 -17.11
N ASP A 179 -15.42 12.13 -16.68
CA ASP A 179 -16.26 11.95 -15.51
C ASP A 179 -17.26 10.79 -15.63
N THR A 180 -17.91 10.68 -16.78
CA THR A 180 -18.84 9.58 -17.06
C THR A 180 -18.16 8.22 -17.00
N VAL A 181 -16.96 8.09 -17.59
CA VAL A 181 -16.19 6.84 -17.61
C VAL A 181 -15.72 6.46 -16.20
N PHE A 182 -15.21 7.43 -15.43
CA PHE A 182 -14.76 7.21 -14.06
C PHE A 182 -15.92 6.80 -13.14
N LYS A 183 -17.06 7.48 -13.23
CA LYS A 183 -18.26 7.11 -12.46
C LYS A 183 -18.69 5.67 -12.73
N ALA A 184 -18.75 5.26 -13.99
CA ALA A 184 -19.08 3.88 -14.35
C ALA A 184 -18.08 2.86 -13.78
N ALA A 185 -16.77 3.16 -13.83
CA ALA A 185 -15.74 2.31 -13.25
C ALA A 185 -15.87 2.20 -11.71
N ILE A 186 -16.12 3.33 -11.03
CA ILE A 186 -16.32 3.38 -9.58
C ILE A 186 -17.56 2.61 -9.16
N GLU A 187 -18.68 2.79 -9.85
CA GLU A 187 -19.94 2.11 -9.55
C GLU A 187 -19.79 0.60 -9.65
N GLU A 188 -19.13 0.11 -10.70
CA GLU A 188 -18.89 -1.33 -10.88
C GLU A 188 -17.91 -1.87 -9.82
N ALA A 189 -16.82 -1.15 -9.57
CA ALA A 189 -15.83 -1.53 -8.55
C ALA A 189 -16.48 -1.60 -7.14
N ARG A 190 -17.35 -0.62 -6.83
CA ARG A 190 -18.14 -0.59 -5.59
C ARG A 190 -19.11 -1.76 -5.53
N ARG A 191 -19.86 -2.02 -6.60
CA ARG A 191 -20.83 -3.12 -6.67
C ARG A 191 -20.16 -4.46 -6.39
N ARG A 192 -19.05 -4.75 -7.07
CA ARG A 192 -18.28 -5.99 -6.86
C ARG A 192 -17.74 -6.09 -5.44
N THR A 193 -17.16 -5.01 -4.92
CA THR A 193 -16.60 -5.01 -3.56
C THR A 193 -17.66 -5.26 -2.49
N LYS A 194 -18.82 -4.61 -2.58
CA LYS A 194 -19.91 -4.76 -1.60
C LYS A 194 -20.59 -6.13 -1.60
N GLN A 195 -20.35 -6.95 -2.62
CA GLN A 195 -20.82 -8.35 -2.62
C GLN A 195 -20.04 -9.23 -1.65
N HIS A 196 -18.80 -8.86 -1.31
CA HIS A 196 -17.90 -9.70 -0.52
C HIS A 196 -17.38 -9.03 0.76
N ILE A 197 -17.34 -7.69 0.78
CA ILE A 197 -16.84 -6.90 1.92
C ILE A 197 -17.98 -6.03 2.46
N GLU A 198 -18.37 -6.32 3.69
CA GLU A 198 -19.27 -5.47 4.46
C GLU A 198 -18.51 -4.22 4.90
N LEU A 199 -19.05 -3.05 4.54
CA LEU A 199 -18.49 -1.75 4.90
C LEU A 199 -19.53 -0.98 5.74
N PRO A 200 -19.09 -0.07 6.64
CA PRO A 200 -20.00 0.79 7.38
C PRO A 200 -20.98 1.51 6.45
N SER A 201 -22.24 1.64 6.82
CA SER A 201 -23.25 2.34 6.00
C SER A 201 -22.93 3.82 5.78
N SER A 202 -22.07 4.40 6.64
CA SER A 202 -21.55 5.77 6.53
C SER A 202 -20.32 5.90 5.63
N GLU A 203 -19.75 4.80 5.11
CA GLU A 203 -18.58 4.88 4.22
C GLU A 203 -18.90 5.69 2.97
N SER A 204 -18.02 6.63 2.62
CA SER A 204 -18.14 7.36 1.37
C SER A 204 -16.82 7.99 0.92
N PHE A 205 -16.76 8.33 -0.36
CA PHE A 205 -15.73 9.24 -0.84
C PHE A 205 -16.29 10.20 -1.89
N VAL A 206 -15.60 11.33 -2.04
CA VAL A 206 -15.82 12.31 -3.10
C VAL A 206 -14.66 12.23 -4.08
N VAL A 207 -14.93 12.43 -5.37
CA VAL A 207 -13.92 12.52 -6.42
C VAL A 207 -13.77 13.97 -6.86
N GLU A 208 -12.53 14.46 -6.91
CA GLU A 208 -12.17 15.77 -7.45
C GLU A 208 -11.18 15.61 -8.61
N TYR A 209 -11.38 16.35 -9.68
CA TYR A 209 -10.39 16.47 -10.77
C TYR A 209 -9.50 17.67 -10.50
N VAL A 210 -8.20 17.44 -10.41
CA VAL A 210 -7.20 18.46 -10.07
C VAL A 210 -6.13 18.58 -11.15
N LYS A 211 -5.30 19.62 -11.01
CA LYS A 211 -4.14 19.93 -11.84
C LYS A 211 -2.95 20.30 -10.96
N ASP A 212 -1.79 20.42 -11.58
CA ASP A 212 -0.51 20.83 -10.97
C ASP A 212 -0.09 19.91 -9.82
N LYS A 213 -0.31 18.60 -9.96
CA LYS A 213 0.07 17.57 -8.98
C LYS A 213 1.19 16.67 -9.50
N SER A 214 2.02 16.15 -8.60
CA SER A 214 3.11 15.22 -8.96
C SER A 214 2.66 13.76 -9.09
N TRP A 215 1.44 13.44 -8.65
CA TRP A 215 0.79 12.13 -8.70
C TRP A 215 -0.36 12.08 -9.73
N SER A 216 -0.79 10.87 -10.10
CA SER A 216 -1.89 10.65 -11.06
C SER A 216 -3.26 10.53 -10.39
N GLY A 217 -3.29 9.94 -9.21
CA GLY A 217 -4.45 9.75 -8.35
C GLY A 217 -3.95 9.75 -6.91
N TYR A 218 -4.80 10.15 -5.97
CA TYR A 218 -4.46 10.06 -4.55
C TYR A 218 -5.71 10.02 -3.69
N ASN A 219 -5.73 9.11 -2.72
CA ASN A 219 -6.75 9.01 -1.70
C ASN A 219 -6.34 9.75 -0.42
N TRP A 220 -7.01 10.87 -0.14
CA TRP A 220 -6.93 11.53 1.15
C TRP A 220 -7.94 10.91 2.13
N TYR A 221 -7.51 9.92 2.90
CA TYR A 221 -8.35 9.37 3.97
C TYR A 221 -8.53 10.39 5.10
N LYS A 222 -9.78 10.70 5.46
CA LYS A 222 -10.13 11.74 6.43
C LYS A 222 -10.52 11.20 7.81
N GLY A 223 -10.53 9.88 7.97
CA GLY A 223 -11.13 9.22 9.12
C GLY A 223 -12.65 9.12 9.00
N GLU A 224 -13.27 8.48 9.99
CA GLU A 224 -14.72 8.27 10.05
C GLU A 224 -15.28 7.54 8.82
N SER A 225 -14.48 6.70 8.16
CA SER A 225 -14.83 6.03 6.89
C SER A 225 -15.05 6.97 5.70
N HIS A 226 -14.43 8.15 5.68
CA HIS A 226 -14.53 9.12 4.58
C HIS A 226 -13.20 9.34 3.86
N SER A 227 -13.22 9.40 2.53
CA SER A 227 -12.07 9.82 1.71
C SER A 227 -12.40 10.98 0.78
N LEU A 228 -11.36 11.72 0.38
CA LEU A 228 -11.36 12.54 -0.82
C LEU A 228 -10.37 11.93 -1.82
N ILE A 229 -10.85 11.53 -2.99
CA ILE A 229 -10.01 11.01 -4.08
C ILE A 229 -9.77 12.14 -5.08
N GLN A 230 -8.50 12.45 -5.34
CA GLN A 230 -8.12 13.45 -6.33
C GLN A 230 -7.48 12.78 -7.55
N ILE A 231 -8.00 13.08 -8.73
CA ILE A 231 -7.49 12.58 -10.01
C ILE A 231 -6.81 13.73 -10.76
N ASN A 232 -5.52 13.58 -11.07
CA ASN A 232 -4.76 14.59 -11.79
C ASN A 232 -5.01 14.50 -13.30
N THR A 233 -5.38 15.62 -13.90
CA THR A 233 -5.75 15.76 -15.32
C THR A 233 -4.71 16.51 -16.16
N ASP A 234 -3.51 16.75 -15.63
CA ASP A 234 -2.42 17.40 -16.37
C ASP A 234 -1.94 16.58 -17.58
N LEU A 235 -2.02 15.25 -17.48
CA LEU A 235 -1.65 14.31 -18.54
C LEU A 235 -2.88 13.60 -19.10
N PRO A 236 -2.86 13.19 -20.39
CA PRO A 236 -3.92 12.36 -20.96
C PRO A 236 -4.13 11.07 -20.15
N ILE A 237 -5.39 10.77 -19.84
CA ILE A 237 -5.79 9.56 -19.11
C ILE A 237 -6.27 8.53 -20.13
N PHE A 238 -5.67 7.34 -20.10
CA PHE A 238 -6.02 6.22 -20.97
C PHE A 238 -7.17 5.39 -20.38
N ILE A 239 -7.85 4.62 -21.23
CA ILE A 239 -9.06 3.88 -20.84
C ILE A 239 -8.85 2.86 -19.71
N ASP A 240 -7.70 2.18 -19.68
CA ASP A 240 -7.30 1.26 -18.62
C ASP A 240 -7.20 1.93 -17.24
N ARG A 241 -6.77 3.20 -17.23
CA ARG A 241 -6.61 3.97 -16.00
C ARG A 241 -7.92 4.26 -15.28
N ALA A 242 -9.06 4.18 -15.96
CA ALA A 242 -10.36 4.36 -15.31
C ALA A 242 -10.62 3.26 -14.28
N VAL A 243 -10.47 1.98 -14.66
CA VAL A 243 -10.60 0.85 -13.73
C VAL A 243 -9.47 0.87 -12.71
N ASP A 244 -8.23 1.10 -13.15
CA ASP A 244 -7.08 1.11 -12.24
C ASP A 244 -7.29 2.10 -11.10
N LEU A 245 -7.58 3.37 -11.41
CA LEU A 245 -7.72 4.41 -10.40
C LEU A 245 -9.00 4.25 -9.56
N ALA A 246 -10.12 3.84 -10.18
CA ALA A 246 -11.35 3.59 -9.45
C ALA A 246 -11.19 2.49 -8.40
N ALA A 247 -10.48 1.41 -8.75
CA ALA A 247 -10.26 0.30 -7.84
C ALA A 247 -9.13 0.56 -6.85
N HIS A 248 -8.00 1.08 -7.32
CA HIS A 248 -6.81 1.36 -6.51
C HIS A 248 -7.06 2.43 -5.45
N GLU A 249 -7.68 3.55 -5.81
CA GLU A 249 -7.96 4.63 -4.85
C GLU A 249 -9.25 4.36 -4.06
N GLY A 250 -10.22 3.68 -4.67
CA GLY A 250 -11.55 3.46 -4.13
C GLY A 250 -11.79 2.01 -3.68
N TYR A 251 -12.49 1.25 -4.51
CA TYR A 251 -13.02 -0.08 -4.16
C TYR A 251 -12.33 -1.21 -4.95
N PRO A 252 -11.62 -2.17 -4.33
CA PRO A 252 -11.43 -2.37 -2.89
C PRO A 252 -10.06 -1.85 -2.38
N GLY A 253 -9.46 -0.86 -3.04
CA GLY A 253 -8.13 -0.33 -2.72
C GLY A 253 -8.09 0.60 -1.51
N HIS A 254 -7.35 1.71 -1.59
CA HIS A 254 -6.97 2.55 -0.44
C HIS A 254 -8.13 3.00 0.43
N HIS A 255 -9.27 3.40 -0.16
CA HIS A 255 -10.45 3.76 0.64
C HIS A 255 -10.90 2.60 1.53
N VAL A 256 -11.13 1.43 0.92
CA VAL A 256 -11.59 0.23 1.64
C VAL A 256 -10.53 -0.25 2.62
N TYR A 257 -9.25 -0.26 2.24
CA TYR A 257 -8.15 -0.61 3.14
C TYR A 257 -8.19 0.21 4.43
N ASN A 258 -8.26 1.54 4.33
CA ASN A 258 -8.32 2.41 5.50
C ASN A 258 -9.62 2.26 6.30
N VAL A 259 -10.77 2.10 5.64
CA VAL A 259 -12.06 1.81 6.31
C VAL A 259 -11.98 0.54 7.14
N MET A 260 -11.36 -0.53 6.61
CA MET A 260 -11.24 -1.81 7.29
C MET A 260 -10.29 -1.73 8.48
N LEU A 261 -9.16 -1.03 8.38
CA LEU A 261 -8.25 -0.81 9.51
C LEU A 261 -8.90 0.06 10.60
N GLU A 262 -9.56 1.16 10.23
CA GLU A 262 -10.25 2.03 11.19
C GLU A 262 -11.36 1.26 11.92
N SER A 263 -12.23 0.56 11.17
CA SER A 263 -13.38 -0.13 11.76
C SER A 263 -12.97 -1.32 12.64
N ASN A 264 -12.08 -2.18 12.12
CA ASN A 264 -11.77 -3.46 12.78
C ASN A 264 -10.69 -3.34 13.85
N LEU A 265 -9.71 -2.45 13.66
CA LEU A 265 -8.55 -2.35 14.54
C LEU A 265 -8.65 -1.14 15.46
N MET A 266 -8.80 0.06 14.90
CA MET A 266 -8.86 1.28 15.72
C MET A 266 -10.10 1.30 16.60
N ARG A 267 -11.29 1.08 16.02
CA ARG A 267 -12.57 1.20 16.73
C ARG A 267 -12.96 -0.07 17.48
N ALA A 268 -13.08 -1.20 16.79
CA ALA A 268 -13.56 -2.44 17.43
C ALA A 268 -12.58 -3.02 18.46
N ARG A 269 -11.27 -2.80 18.29
CA ARG A 269 -10.23 -3.30 19.20
C ARG A 269 -9.56 -2.22 20.05
N GLY A 270 -9.84 -0.94 19.81
CA GLY A 270 -9.23 0.18 20.55
C GLY A 270 -7.74 0.39 20.23
N TRP A 271 -7.27 -0.06 19.06
CA TRP A 271 -5.85 -0.01 18.69
C TRP A 271 -5.50 1.34 18.04
N ILE A 272 -5.12 2.29 18.87
CA ILE A 272 -4.91 3.69 18.49
C ILE A 272 -3.81 3.90 17.44
N GLU A 273 -2.87 2.96 17.29
CA GLU A 273 -1.82 3.03 16.27
C GLU A 273 -2.36 3.00 14.83
N PHE A 274 -3.59 2.51 14.62
CA PHE A 274 -4.28 2.56 13.32
C PHE A 274 -5.05 3.87 13.11
N SER A 275 -4.76 4.91 13.91
CA SER A 275 -5.21 6.29 13.66
C SER A 275 -4.21 7.13 12.86
N VAL A 276 -3.03 6.56 12.56
CA VAL A 276 -1.96 7.21 11.80
C VAL A 276 -1.43 6.26 10.72
N PHE A 277 -1.13 6.81 9.54
CA PHE A 277 -0.46 6.11 8.45
C PHE A 277 0.86 6.83 8.15
N PRO A 278 2.02 6.25 8.54
CA PRO A 278 3.31 6.74 8.07
C PRO A 278 3.63 6.22 6.66
N LEU A 279 3.94 7.12 5.73
CA LEU A 279 4.20 6.79 4.32
C LEU A 279 5.43 5.89 4.13
N PHE A 280 6.50 6.19 4.85
CA PHE A 280 7.73 5.41 4.83
C PHE A 280 7.68 4.31 5.89
N SER A 281 6.86 3.29 5.63
CA SER A 281 6.65 2.20 6.59
C SER A 281 6.27 0.86 5.94
N PRO A 282 6.35 -0.27 6.69
CA PRO A 282 5.96 -1.58 6.18
C PRO A 282 4.48 -1.68 5.81
N GLN A 283 3.63 -0.85 6.43
CA GLN A 283 2.20 -0.75 6.08
C GLN A 283 2.01 -0.22 4.65
N ALA A 284 2.87 0.70 4.19
CA ALA A 284 2.75 1.27 2.85
C ALA A 284 2.87 0.22 1.75
N LEU A 285 3.79 -0.75 1.92
CA LEU A 285 3.93 -1.87 0.98
C LEU A 285 2.66 -2.71 0.88
N ILE A 286 2.01 -2.99 2.02
CA ILE A 286 0.76 -3.76 2.06
C ILE A 286 -0.40 -2.94 1.52
N SER A 287 -0.47 -1.64 1.82
CA SER A 287 -1.51 -0.75 1.31
C SER A 287 -1.44 -0.63 -0.21
N GLU A 288 -0.28 -0.28 -0.76
CA GLU A 288 -0.04 -0.20 -2.22
C GLU A 288 -0.19 -1.56 -2.90
N GLY A 289 0.35 -2.62 -2.30
CA GLY A 289 0.24 -3.98 -2.84
C GLY A 289 -1.20 -4.47 -2.91
N SER A 290 -2.00 -4.21 -1.87
CA SER A 290 -3.41 -4.56 -1.84
C SER A 290 -4.26 -3.67 -2.74
N ALA A 291 -3.93 -2.38 -2.88
CA ALA A 291 -4.60 -1.49 -3.83
C ALA A 291 -4.35 -1.92 -5.29
N ASN A 292 -3.10 -2.25 -5.65
CA ASN A 292 -2.75 -2.74 -6.99
C ASN A 292 -3.32 -4.13 -7.28
N TYR A 293 -3.20 -5.08 -6.35
CA TYR A 293 -3.80 -6.41 -6.55
C TYR A 293 -5.34 -6.38 -6.48
N GLY A 294 -5.91 -5.45 -5.71
CA GLY A 294 -7.36 -5.23 -5.59
C GLY A 294 -8.05 -4.99 -6.93
N ILE A 295 -7.33 -4.42 -7.91
CA ILE A 295 -7.79 -4.31 -9.30
C ILE A 295 -8.09 -5.70 -9.88
N GLN A 296 -7.19 -6.67 -9.74
CA GLN A 296 -7.38 -8.04 -10.23
C GLN A 296 -8.37 -8.84 -9.40
N VAL A 297 -8.53 -8.51 -8.11
CA VAL A 297 -9.55 -9.11 -7.25
C VAL A 297 -10.95 -8.74 -7.73
N ALA A 298 -11.17 -7.45 -8.01
CA ALA A 298 -12.43 -6.93 -8.50
C ALA A 298 -12.65 -7.23 -9.99
N PHE A 299 -11.63 -7.13 -10.83
CA PHE A 299 -11.70 -7.28 -12.28
C PHE A 299 -10.70 -8.34 -12.77
N PRO A 300 -10.98 -9.64 -12.56
CA PRO A 300 -10.05 -10.70 -12.92
C PRO A 300 -10.05 -10.98 -14.43
N GLY A 301 -8.87 -11.05 -15.04
CA GLY A 301 -8.67 -11.55 -16.40
C GLY A 301 -9.67 -11.01 -17.43
N GLU A 302 -10.35 -11.91 -18.13
CA GLU A 302 -11.32 -11.57 -19.19
C GLU A 302 -12.53 -10.77 -18.71
N GLU A 303 -12.88 -10.80 -17.41
CA GLU A 303 -13.98 -9.98 -16.89
C GLU A 303 -13.67 -8.49 -16.97
N ARG A 304 -12.39 -8.13 -16.74
CA ARG A 304 -11.92 -6.76 -16.91
C ARG A 304 -12.09 -6.32 -18.36
N LEU A 305 -11.57 -7.13 -19.29
CA LEU A 305 -11.64 -6.84 -20.73
C LEU A 305 -13.09 -6.73 -21.20
N ALA A 306 -13.97 -7.64 -20.76
CA ALA A 306 -15.39 -7.60 -21.10
C ALA A 306 -16.04 -6.30 -20.62
N PHE A 307 -15.86 -5.95 -19.34
CA PHE A 307 -16.42 -4.72 -18.77
C PHE A 307 -15.91 -3.46 -19.49
N GLU A 308 -14.59 -3.34 -19.67
CA GLU A 308 -14.02 -2.16 -20.31
C GLU A 308 -14.45 -2.07 -21.78
N ARG A 309 -14.49 -3.19 -22.53
CA ARG A 309 -14.94 -3.23 -23.92
C ARG A 309 -16.42 -2.92 -24.09
N GLU A 310 -17.28 -3.44 -23.21
CA GLU A 310 -18.74 -3.38 -23.36
C GLU A 310 -19.35 -2.13 -22.73
N VAL A 311 -18.66 -1.53 -21.76
CA VAL A 311 -19.14 -0.35 -21.01
C VAL A 311 -18.23 0.84 -21.24
N LEU A 312 -16.96 0.77 -20.84
CA LEU A 312 -16.12 1.97 -20.79
C LEU A 312 -15.71 2.48 -22.18
N PHE A 313 -15.38 1.59 -23.12
CA PHE A 313 -15.04 1.96 -24.49
C PHE A 313 -16.21 2.69 -25.18
N PRO A 314 -17.45 2.18 -25.18
CA PRO A 314 -18.61 2.92 -25.69
C PRO A 314 -18.81 4.28 -25.02
N LEU A 315 -18.71 4.36 -23.68
CA LEU A 315 -18.83 5.63 -22.96
C LEU A 315 -17.76 6.63 -23.40
N ALA A 316 -16.51 6.18 -23.55
CA ALA A 316 -15.40 6.98 -24.05
C ALA A 316 -15.51 7.28 -25.57
N GLY A 317 -16.31 6.53 -26.33
CA GLY A 317 -16.38 6.60 -27.80
C GLY A 317 -15.15 6.01 -28.47
N LEU A 318 -14.55 4.98 -27.86
CA LEU A 318 -13.39 4.27 -28.37
C LEU A 318 -13.82 3.05 -29.20
N ASP A 319 -12.96 2.63 -30.11
CA ASP A 319 -13.18 1.48 -30.98
C ASP A 319 -13.01 0.16 -30.20
N THR A 320 -14.12 -0.52 -29.94
CA THR A 320 -14.18 -1.77 -29.16
C THR A 320 -13.46 -2.93 -29.84
N SER A 321 -13.32 -2.91 -31.18
CA SER A 321 -12.61 -3.97 -31.92
C SER A 321 -11.11 -4.02 -31.60
N LYS A 322 -10.56 -2.91 -31.07
CA LYS A 322 -9.15 -2.79 -30.70
C LYS A 322 -8.86 -3.14 -29.25
N ALA A 323 -9.87 -3.38 -28.42
CA ALA A 323 -9.72 -3.63 -26.99
C ALA A 323 -8.77 -4.81 -26.70
N GLY A 324 -8.98 -5.96 -27.35
CA GLY A 324 -8.13 -7.14 -27.12
C GLY A 324 -6.64 -6.88 -27.42
N LYS A 325 -6.33 -6.21 -28.53
CA LYS A 325 -4.95 -5.83 -28.87
C LYS A 325 -4.36 -4.85 -27.85
N TYR A 326 -5.16 -3.90 -27.38
CA TYR A 326 -4.73 -2.92 -26.38
C TYR A 326 -4.34 -3.57 -25.06
N TYR A 327 -5.20 -4.42 -24.50
CA TYR A 327 -4.92 -5.07 -23.22
C TYR A 327 -3.77 -6.09 -23.30
N ARG A 328 -3.62 -6.79 -24.43
CA ARG A 328 -2.44 -7.66 -24.64
C ARG A 328 -1.13 -6.86 -24.60
N LEU A 329 -1.09 -5.71 -25.26
CA LEU A 329 0.10 -4.85 -25.26
C LEU A 329 0.32 -4.17 -23.89
N ALA A 330 -0.76 -3.80 -23.19
CA ALA A 330 -0.68 -3.25 -21.84
C ALA A 330 -0.15 -4.28 -20.82
N GLU A 331 -0.59 -5.54 -20.89
CA GLU A 331 -0.10 -6.64 -20.06
C GLU A 331 1.42 -6.80 -20.23
N LEU A 332 1.90 -6.91 -21.47
CA LEU A 332 3.34 -7.02 -21.77
C LEU A 332 4.14 -5.82 -21.28
N ALA A 333 3.61 -4.60 -21.47
CA ALA A 333 4.25 -3.39 -20.96
C ALA A 333 4.30 -3.35 -19.43
N SER A 334 3.30 -3.89 -18.73
CA SER A 334 3.26 -3.94 -17.26
C SER A 334 4.33 -4.86 -16.66
N ALA A 335 4.74 -5.91 -17.39
CA ALA A 335 5.80 -6.83 -16.98
C ALA A 335 7.18 -6.14 -16.88
N LEU A 336 7.35 -5.01 -17.55
CA LEU A 336 8.57 -4.18 -17.49
C LEU A 336 8.65 -3.31 -16.22
N SER A 337 7.64 -3.34 -15.33
CA SER A 337 7.57 -2.43 -14.18
C SER A 337 8.80 -2.50 -13.26
N TYR A 338 9.45 -3.66 -13.14
CA TYR A 338 10.69 -3.82 -12.36
C TYR A 338 11.91 -3.08 -12.93
N ALA A 339 11.88 -2.63 -14.19
CA ALA A 339 12.91 -1.76 -14.73
C ALA A 339 12.99 -0.45 -13.93
N GLY A 340 11.86 0.03 -13.40
CA GLY A 340 11.83 1.18 -12.50
C GLY A 340 12.53 0.94 -11.16
N ASN A 341 12.51 -0.30 -10.66
CA ASN A 341 13.18 -0.67 -9.43
C ASN A 341 14.70 -0.73 -9.65
N GLU A 342 15.16 -1.26 -10.78
CA GLU A 342 16.60 -1.29 -11.10
C GLU A 342 17.17 0.12 -11.36
N ALA A 343 16.41 1.01 -12.00
CA ALA A 343 16.79 2.42 -12.11
C ALA A 343 16.97 3.06 -10.73
N ALA A 344 15.99 2.86 -9.83
CA ALA A 344 16.05 3.39 -8.48
C ALA A 344 17.19 2.78 -7.65
N ARG A 345 17.40 1.47 -7.78
CA ARG A 345 18.51 0.74 -7.15
C ARG A 345 19.85 1.31 -7.56
N GLY A 346 20.10 1.40 -8.87
CA GLY A 346 21.37 1.92 -9.37
C GLY A 346 21.60 3.38 -8.97
N TYR A 347 20.56 4.20 -9.06
CA TYR A 347 20.63 5.62 -8.75
C TYR A 347 20.88 5.87 -7.25
N LEU A 348 20.11 5.25 -6.35
CA LEU A 348 20.27 5.43 -4.91
C LEU A 348 21.56 4.80 -4.37
N ASN A 349 22.07 3.75 -5.03
CA ASN A 349 23.38 3.17 -4.70
C ASN A 349 24.56 3.98 -5.27
N GLY A 350 24.30 4.99 -6.10
CA GLY A 350 25.33 5.80 -6.75
C GLY A 350 26.11 5.07 -7.85
N THR A 351 25.60 3.95 -8.37
CA THR A 351 26.23 3.22 -9.48
C THR A 351 25.91 3.84 -10.85
N ILE A 352 24.81 4.59 -10.93
CA ILE A 352 24.43 5.42 -12.08
C ILE A 352 24.00 6.81 -11.61
N ASN A 353 24.18 7.83 -12.45
CA ASN A 353 23.69 9.19 -12.16
C ASN A 353 22.23 9.36 -12.62
N ALA A 354 21.66 10.54 -12.38
CA ALA A 354 20.28 10.87 -12.74
C ALA A 354 19.99 10.75 -14.25
N ASP A 355 20.93 11.14 -15.11
CA ASP A 355 20.76 11.07 -16.57
C ASP A 355 20.82 9.61 -17.07
N ASP A 356 21.70 8.78 -16.49
CA ASP A 356 21.76 7.34 -16.75
C ASP A 356 20.49 6.63 -16.27
N ALA A 357 19.96 7.00 -15.10
CA ALA A 357 18.70 6.46 -14.59
C ALA A 357 17.52 6.84 -15.49
N ALA A 358 17.47 8.08 -15.99
CA ALA A 358 16.46 8.50 -16.96
C ALA A 358 16.58 7.69 -18.27
N ARG A 359 17.79 7.51 -18.82
CA ARG A 359 18.00 6.67 -20.01
C ARG A 359 17.54 5.24 -19.82
N TRP A 360 17.86 4.64 -18.67
CA TRP A 360 17.40 3.29 -18.31
C TRP A 360 15.87 3.21 -18.32
N LEU A 361 15.17 4.19 -17.74
CA LEU A 361 13.71 4.23 -17.71
C LEU A 361 13.10 4.43 -19.11
N GLU A 362 13.75 5.19 -19.99
CA GLU A 362 13.30 5.36 -21.37
C GLU A 362 13.40 4.05 -22.17
N GLU A 363 14.50 3.32 -21.98
CA GLU A 363 14.79 2.09 -22.70
C GLU A 363 14.00 0.89 -22.15
N TYR A 364 14.06 0.66 -20.84
CA TYR A 364 13.55 -0.58 -20.22
C TYR A 364 12.18 -0.44 -19.57
N ALA A 365 11.74 0.78 -19.22
CA ALA A 365 10.43 1.01 -18.60
C ALA A 365 9.41 1.68 -19.53
N LEU A 366 9.71 1.80 -20.83
CA LEU A 366 8.87 2.42 -21.86
C LEU A 366 8.38 3.83 -21.51
N MET A 367 9.19 4.59 -20.75
CA MET A 367 8.83 5.95 -20.37
C MET A 367 9.26 6.95 -21.45
N ALA A 368 8.37 7.86 -21.83
CA ALA A 368 8.78 9.02 -22.63
C ALA A 368 9.82 9.88 -21.84
N PRO A 369 10.73 10.62 -22.51
CA PRO A 369 11.83 11.33 -21.83
C PRO A 369 11.41 12.25 -20.68
N ALA A 370 10.33 13.00 -20.86
CA ALA A 370 9.80 13.87 -19.81
C ALA A 370 9.31 13.08 -18.58
N ARG A 371 8.67 11.93 -18.81
CA ARG A 371 8.18 11.02 -17.76
C ARG A 371 9.33 10.32 -17.06
N ALA A 372 10.37 9.90 -17.78
CA ALA A 372 11.57 9.31 -17.19
C ALA A 372 12.26 10.29 -16.21
N LYS A 373 12.46 11.55 -16.63
CA LYS A 373 13.00 12.61 -15.75
C LYS A 373 12.10 12.89 -14.55
N GLN A 374 10.78 12.87 -14.73
CA GLN A 374 9.83 13.00 -13.62
C GLN A 374 9.95 11.82 -12.64
N ARG A 375 10.12 10.60 -13.15
CA ARG A 375 10.31 9.41 -12.32
C ARG A 375 11.62 9.44 -11.54
N VAL A 376 12.70 10.00 -12.10
CA VAL A 376 13.95 10.22 -11.33
C VAL A 376 13.72 11.18 -10.16
N ARG A 377 12.99 12.29 -10.36
CA ARG A 377 12.61 13.19 -9.25
C ARG A 377 11.72 12.50 -8.19
N PHE A 378 10.84 11.60 -8.63
CA PHE A 378 10.07 10.76 -7.69
C PHE A 378 11.00 9.85 -6.87
N ILE A 379 12.05 9.30 -7.47
CA ILE A 379 13.07 8.50 -6.75
C ILE A 379 13.89 9.38 -5.80
N ASP A 380 14.19 10.64 -6.14
CA ASP A 380 14.85 11.56 -5.21
C ASP A 380 14.01 11.77 -3.93
N GLN A 381 12.71 12.00 -4.09
CA GLN A 381 11.80 12.32 -2.99
C GLN A 381 11.40 11.08 -2.19
N TYR A 382 10.97 10.01 -2.87
CA TYR A 382 10.36 8.84 -2.25
C TYR A 382 11.28 7.63 -2.19
N ARG A 383 12.47 7.69 -2.80
CA ARG A 383 13.55 6.72 -2.65
C ARG A 383 13.11 5.29 -2.99
N SER A 384 13.33 4.32 -2.10
CA SER A 384 12.97 2.91 -2.32
C SER A 384 11.46 2.64 -2.28
N TYR A 385 10.61 3.65 -2.03
CA TYR A 385 9.14 3.53 -2.07
C TYR A 385 8.62 2.97 -3.39
N VAL A 386 9.36 3.13 -4.49
CA VAL A 386 8.98 2.61 -5.82
C VAL A 386 8.62 1.11 -5.83
N ILE A 387 9.16 0.33 -4.88
CA ILE A 387 8.89 -1.11 -4.78
C ILE A 387 7.46 -1.41 -4.28
N ASN A 388 6.83 -0.47 -3.57
CA ASN A 388 5.54 -0.71 -2.94
C ASN A 388 4.45 -1.01 -3.98
N TYR A 389 4.62 -0.49 -5.20
CA TYR A 389 3.70 -0.74 -6.31
C TYR A 389 3.78 -2.19 -6.83
N ASN A 390 4.92 -2.56 -7.43
CA ASN A 390 5.06 -3.86 -8.13
C ASN A 390 5.35 -5.01 -7.16
N LEU A 391 6.36 -4.87 -6.29
CA LEU A 391 6.71 -5.91 -5.34
C LEU A 391 5.62 -6.09 -4.29
N GLY A 392 4.98 -5.00 -3.85
CA GLY A 392 3.80 -5.09 -2.99
C GLY A 392 2.69 -5.89 -3.66
N GLN A 393 2.36 -5.59 -4.92
CA GLN A 393 1.34 -6.33 -5.68
C GLN A 393 1.68 -7.82 -5.78
N ASP A 394 2.93 -8.16 -6.13
CA ASP A 394 3.36 -9.55 -6.27
C ASP A 394 3.32 -10.32 -4.95
N LEU A 395 3.70 -9.68 -3.83
CA LEU A 395 3.63 -10.30 -2.51
C LEU A 395 2.19 -10.56 -2.07
N VAL A 396 1.30 -9.58 -2.26
CA VAL A 396 -0.12 -9.73 -1.93
C VAL A 396 -0.77 -10.81 -2.79
N LYS A 397 -0.49 -10.80 -4.11
CA LYS A 397 -0.97 -11.84 -5.03
C LYS A 397 -0.52 -13.22 -4.60
N ARG A 398 0.79 -13.42 -4.39
CA ARG A 398 1.34 -14.73 -3.97
C ARG A 398 0.74 -15.20 -2.66
N HIS A 399 0.56 -14.31 -1.68
CA HIS A 399 -0.06 -14.67 -0.40
C HIS A 399 -1.48 -15.21 -0.56
N ILE A 400 -2.29 -14.53 -1.36
CA ILE A 400 -3.70 -14.88 -1.60
C ILE A 400 -3.79 -16.17 -2.41
N GLU A 401 -3.00 -16.31 -3.47
CA GLU A 401 -2.97 -17.51 -4.31
C GLU A 401 -2.44 -18.73 -3.54
N ALA A 402 -1.39 -18.58 -2.73
CA ALA A 402 -0.87 -19.64 -1.85
C ALA A 402 -1.87 -20.05 -0.76
N SER A 403 -2.87 -19.22 -0.48
CA SER A 403 -3.98 -19.53 0.42
C SER A 403 -5.24 -20.03 -0.32
N GLY A 404 -5.12 -20.32 -1.62
CA GLY A 404 -6.17 -20.89 -2.47
C GLY A 404 -7.07 -19.86 -3.14
N GLY A 405 -6.77 -18.56 -3.03
CA GLY A 405 -7.51 -17.47 -3.65
C GLY A 405 -7.15 -17.23 -5.11
N THR A 406 -7.27 -18.26 -5.95
CA THR A 406 -6.92 -18.23 -7.37
C THR A 406 -8.05 -17.70 -8.25
N ALA A 407 -7.78 -17.44 -9.53
CA ALA A 407 -8.76 -16.91 -10.47
C ALA A 407 -10.01 -17.81 -10.64
N ASP A 408 -9.84 -19.13 -10.56
CA ASP A 408 -10.90 -20.13 -10.60
C ASP A 408 -11.65 -20.30 -9.25
N LYS A 409 -11.20 -19.62 -8.19
CA LYS A 409 -11.80 -19.67 -6.84
C LYS A 409 -12.10 -18.24 -6.32
N PRO A 410 -13.02 -17.51 -6.98
CA PRO A 410 -13.27 -16.09 -6.70
C PRO A 410 -13.70 -15.82 -5.26
N GLU A 411 -14.56 -16.65 -4.67
CA GLU A 411 -14.98 -16.48 -3.26
C GLU A 411 -13.80 -16.61 -2.30
N LYS A 412 -12.90 -17.56 -2.54
CA LYS A 412 -11.70 -17.73 -1.71
C LYS A 412 -10.74 -16.55 -1.89
N ARG A 413 -10.60 -16.02 -3.11
CA ARG A 413 -9.80 -14.82 -3.38
C ARG A 413 -10.30 -13.63 -2.57
N TRP A 414 -11.60 -13.38 -2.57
CA TRP A 414 -12.21 -12.30 -1.79
C TRP A 414 -12.09 -12.51 -0.27
N GLU A 415 -12.29 -13.73 0.23
CA GLU A 415 -12.11 -14.08 1.64
C GLU A 415 -10.69 -13.76 2.12
N GLU A 416 -9.69 -14.21 1.37
CA GLU A 416 -8.28 -14.04 1.69
C GLU A 416 -7.84 -12.57 1.55
N PHE A 417 -8.32 -11.86 0.52
CA PHE A 417 -8.10 -10.43 0.36
C PHE A 417 -8.70 -9.64 1.53
N LYS A 418 -9.95 -9.92 1.91
CA LYS A 418 -10.61 -9.29 3.07
C LYS A 418 -9.83 -9.55 4.35
N ARG A 419 -9.36 -10.78 4.58
CA ARG A 419 -8.55 -11.13 5.76
C ARG A 419 -7.25 -10.33 5.81
N LEU A 420 -6.57 -10.16 4.68
CA LEU A 420 -5.34 -9.38 4.59
C LEU A 420 -5.59 -7.91 4.98
N ILE A 421 -6.55 -7.24 4.34
CA ILE A 421 -6.80 -5.80 4.56
C ILE A 421 -7.49 -5.48 5.91
N SER A 422 -7.90 -6.51 6.65
CA SER A 422 -8.53 -6.40 7.97
C SER A 422 -7.58 -6.72 9.13
N SER A 423 -6.31 -7.00 8.85
CA SER A 423 -5.33 -7.43 9.87
C SER A 423 -4.00 -6.70 9.71
N PRO A 424 -3.21 -6.57 10.78
CA PRO A 424 -1.94 -5.82 10.74
C PRO A 424 -0.79 -6.68 10.21
N ARG A 425 -1.01 -7.36 9.09
CA ARG A 425 0.01 -8.20 8.44
C ARG A 425 1.01 -7.33 7.69
N LEU A 426 2.26 -7.79 7.66
CA LEU A 426 3.39 -7.15 7.01
C LEU A 426 4.09 -8.11 6.05
N ALA A 427 5.00 -7.60 5.23
CA ALA A 427 5.67 -8.35 4.17
C ALA A 427 6.32 -9.65 4.68
N SER A 428 7.04 -9.63 5.81
CA SER A 428 7.67 -10.85 6.34
C SER A 428 6.68 -11.91 6.85
N GLY A 429 5.44 -11.51 7.16
CA GLY A 429 4.37 -12.40 7.63
C GLY A 429 3.50 -12.97 6.50
N LEU A 430 3.74 -12.57 5.24
CA LEU A 430 3.02 -13.11 4.10
C LEU A 430 3.60 -14.45 3.67
N LYS A 431 2.73 -15.41 3.35
CA LYS A 431 3.10 -16.64 2.65
C LYS A 431 3.72 -16.28 1.29
N GLN A 432 4.88 -16.86 0.97
CA GLN A 432 5.67 -16.53 -0.23
C GLN A 432 5.72 -17.64 -1.25
#